data_AF-A0A9P8JV05-F1
#
_entry.id   AF-A0A9P8JV05-F1
#
_cell.length_a   1.000
_cell.length_b   1.000
_cell.length_c   1.000
_cell.angle_alpha   90.00
_cell.angle_beta   90.00
_cell.angle_gamma   90.00
#
_symmetry.space_group_name_H-M   'P 1'
#
loop_
_entity.id
_entity.type
_entity.pdbx_description
1 polymer ?
#
loop_
_entity_poly.entity_id
_entity_poly.type
_entity_poly.pdbx_seq_one_letter_code
_entity_poly.pdbx_strand_id
1 'polypeptide(L)'
;MASAIPAAQAAQPSFVKLEPSSSVWDRITTWASEHKAAVYTIAGVTLVATGAGIYYYTSESAPTPQDLEAAAEKKRARKENKKAKKNAQREQKSPSPETKSQEKPQPTSVQSEDDVPEVTESTVASLSDETKKDYAAKLKAAGNKAYGSKDYNRAIELYGQALLCKADPVFYSNRAACWNAMSNWERVIEDTTAAVNLDPEYVKALNRRAHA
;
A
#
# COMPACT_ATOMS: atom_id res chain seq x y z
N MET A 1 41.74 11.88 -63.55
CA MET A 1 41.81 10.94 -62.41
C MET A 1 42.93 11.40 -61.48
N ALA A 2 42.63 12.16 -60.44
CA ALA A 2 43.55 12.41 -59.33
C ALA A 2 42.71 12.85 -58.12
N SER A 3 42.22 11.88 -57.36
CA SER A 3 41.51 12.11 -56.11
C SER A 3 42.51 12.52 -55.03
N ALA A 4 42.33 13.72 -54.47
CA ALA A 4 43.09 14.18 -53.31
C ALA A 4 42.61 13.46 -52.04
N ILE A 5 43.56 12.92 -51.27
CA ILE A 5 43.33 12.25 -49.98
C ILE A 5 43.08 13.34 -48.92
N PRO A 6 42.02 13.25 -48.08
CA PRO A 6 41.85 14.21 -46.99
C PRO A 6 42.76 13.86 -45.81
N ALA A 7 43.51 14.86 -45.32
CA ALA A 7 44.33 14.77 -44.13
C ALA A 7 43.46 14.64 -42.87
N ALA A 8 43.76 13.66 -42.02
CA ALA A 8 43.07 13.44 -40.76
C ALA A 8 43.39 14.55 -39.74
N GLN A 9 42.36 15.27 -39.29
CA GLN A 9 42.45 16.28 -38.24
C GLN A 9 42.61 15.58 -36.88
N ALA A 10 43.76 15.76 -36.22
CA ALA A 10 43.98 15.28 -34.85
C ALA A 10 43.13 16.07 -33.85
N ALA A 11 42.29 15.38 -33.08
CA ALA A 11 41.46 15.97 -32.03
C ALA A 11 42.33 16.32 -30.79
N GLN A 12 42.23 17.57 -30.33
CA GLN A 12 42.89 18.04 -29.10
C GLN A 12 42.12 17.56 -27.85
N PRO A 13 42.80 17.23 -26.73
CA PRO A 13 42.12 16.81 -25.50
C PRO A 13 41.46 18.01 -24.82
N SER A 14 40.12 17.98 -24.74
CA SER A 14 39.33 18.94 -23.97
C SER A 14 39.47 18.68 -22.47
N PHE A 15 40.12 19.60 -21.75
CA PHE A 15 40.17 19.59 -20.29
C PHE A 15 38.79 19.93 -19.71
N VAL A 16 38.13 18.95 -19.09
CA VAL A 16 36.87 19.14 -18.37
C VAL A 16 37.18 19.79 -17.02
N LYS A 17 36.65 21.01 -16.78
CA LYS A 17 36.65 21.62 -15.44
C LYS A 17 35.77 20.76 -14.52
N LEU A 18 36.37 20.24 -13.45
CA LEU A 18 35.64 19.57 -12.36
C LEU A 18 35.00 20.66 -11.49
N GLU A 19 33.68 20.78 -11.55
CA GLU A 19 32.90 21.61 -10.62
C GLU A 19 33.06 21.05 -9.19
N PRO A 20 33.22 21.90 -8.16
CA PRO A 20 33.41 21.43 -6.79
C PRO A 20 32.15 20.73 -6.27
N SER A 21 32.28 19.46 -5.88
CA SER A 21 31.22 18.67 -5.24
C SER A 21 30.78 19.34 -3.93
N SER A 22 29.49 19.65 -3.79
CA SER A 22 28.92 20.27 -2.60
C SER A 22 29.23 19.45 -1.34
N SER A 23 29.77 20.09 -0.29
CA SER A 23 30.14 19.44 0.96
C SER A 23 28.90 18.83 1.65
N VAL A 24 29.08 17.70 2.34
CA VAL A 24 28.00 17.08 3.14
C VAL A 24 27.42 18.07 4.15
N TRP A 25 28.26 18.94 4.71
CA TRP A 25 27.84 20.02 5.62
C TRP A 25 26.94 21.05 4.95
N ASP A 26 27.21 21.40 3.69
CA ASP A 26 26.35 22.31 2.92
C ASP A 26 25.00 21.67 2.63
N ARG A 27 24.98 20.37 2.33
CA ARG A 27 23.74 19.63 2.07
C ARG A 27 22.87 19.55 3.33
N ILE A 28 23.47 19.31 4.50
CA ILE A 28 22.75 19.28 5.79
C ILE A 28 22.21 20.67 6.13
N THR A 29 23.03 21.71 5.97
CA THR A 29 22.62 23.09 6.28
C THR A 29 21.51 23.56 5.34
N THR A 30 21.63 23.25 4.05
CA THR A 30 20.60 23.55 3.05
C THR A 30 19.30 22.83 3.38
N TRP A 31 19.37 21.51 3.63
CA TRP A 31 18.20 20.71 3.99
C TRP A 31 17.54 21.20 5.29
N ALA A 32 18.33 21.52 6.32
CA ALA A 32 17.79 22.04 7.58
C ALA A 32 17.11 23.40 7.41
N SER A 33 17.63 24.25 6.51
CA SER A 33 17.04 25.55 6.20
C SER A 33 15.71 25.43 5.45
N GLU A 34 15.60 24.42 4.58
CA GLU A 34 14.40 24.12 3.79
C GLU A 34 13.33 23.40 4.64
N HIS A 35 13.75 22.53 5.56
CA HIS A 35 12.86 21.70 6.38
C HIS A 35 12.80 22.10 7.86
N LYS A 36 12.59 23.39 8.13
CA LYS A 36 12.45 23.93 9.51
C LYS A 36 11.41 23.15 10.33
N ALA A 37 10.27 22.82 9.74
CA ALA A 37 9.21 22.05 10.41
C ALA A 37 9.69 20.65 10.80
N ALA A 38 10.40 19.94 9.90
CA ALA A 38 10.94 18.61 10.21
C ALA A 38 11.98 18.69 11.33
N VAL A 39 12.88 19.69 11.28
CA VAL A 39 13.89 19.92 12.33
C VAL A 39 13.23 20.17 13.69
N TYR A 40 12.20 21.02 13.77
CA TYR A 40 11.48 21.26 15.02
C TYR A 40 10.71 20.02 15.51
N THR A 41 10.14 19.20 14.61
CA THR A 41 9.47 17.95 15.02
C THR A 41 10.46 16.94 15.58
N ILE A 42 11.62 16.76 14.94
CA ILE A 42 12.66 15.85 15.42
C ILE A 42 13.19 16.34 16.78
N ALA A 43 13.49 17.64 16.91
CA ALA A 43 13.92 18.24 18.18
C ALA A 43 12.85 18.15 19.28
N GLY A 44 11.58 18.31 18.94
CA GLY A 44 10.46 18.16 19.88
C GLY A 44 10.29 16.71 20.36
N VAL A 45 10.39 15.74 19.45
CA VAL A 45 10.28 14.31 19.80
C VAL A 45 11.46 13.86 20.68
N THR A 46 12.68 14.32 20.40
CA THR A 46 13.85 13.99 21.23
C THR A 46 13.77 14.61 22.61
N LEU A 47 13.29 15.85 22.74
CA LEU A 47 13.05 16.49 24.04
C LEU A 47 12.00 15.72 24.86
N VAL A 48 10.88 15.35 24.24
CA VAL A 48 9.80 14.61 24.92
C VAL A 48 10.24 13.21 25.32
N ALA A 49 10.96 12.49 24.46
CA ALA A 49 11.46 11.16 24.79
C ALA A 49 12.49 11.20 25.93
N THR A 50 13.39 12.18 25.92
CA THR A 50 14.40 12.36 26.98
C THR A 50 13.75 12.79 28.29
N GLY A 51 12.82 13.74 28.25
CA GLY A 51 12.05 14.15 29.42
C GLY A 51 11.21 13.01 29.99
N ALA A 52 10.55 12.22 29.14
CA ALA A 52 9.79 11.04 29.55
C ALA A 52 10.71 9.95 30.12
N GLY A 53 11.90 9.74 29.54
CA GLY A 53 12.89 8.80 30.06
C GLY A 53 13.40 9.18 31.43
N ILE A 54 13.75 10.45 31.65
CA ILE A 54 14.15 10.97 32.97
C ILE A 54 12.99 10.87 33.95
N TYR A 55 11.77 11.24 33.54
CA TYR A 55 10.58 11.11 34.37
C TYR A 55 10.33 9.66 34.78
N TYR A 56 10.39 8.70 33.85
CA TYR A 56 10.23 7.27 34.16
C TYR A 56 11.36 6.72 35.03
N TYR A 57 12.59 7.19 34.84
CA TYR A 57 13.73 6.76 35.64
C TYR A 57 13.66 7.29 37.08
N THR A 58 13.03 8.45 37.28
CA THR A 58 12.90 9.11 38.60
C THR A 58 11.57 8.86 39.29
N SER A 59 10.53 8.43 38.55
CA SER A 59 9.23 8.06 39.11
C SER A 59 9.18 6.56 39.33
N GLU A 60 9.46 6.14 40.56
CA GLU A 60 9.34 4.75 41.02
C GLU A 60 7.86 4.30 41.18
N SER A 61 6.92 4.99 40.54
CA SER A 61 5.49 4.67 40.57
C SER A 61 5.12 3.90 39.32
N ALA A 62 5.15 2.57 39.41
CA ALA A 62 4.52 1.72 38.41
C ALA A 62 3.04 2.14 38.26
N PRO A 63 2.54 2.37 37.02
CA PRO A 63 1.14 2.71 36.82
C PRO A 63 0.27 1.62 37.42
N THR A 64 -0.66 2.02 38.28
CA THR A 64 -1.53 1.05 38.95
C THR A 64 -2.42 0.36 37.91
N PRO A 65 -2.86 -0.89 38.13
CA PRO A 65 -3.75 -1.59 37.19
C PRO A 65 -4.99 -0.79 36.78
N GLN A 66 -5.48 0.11 37.64
CA GLN A 66 -6.59 1.02 37.36
C GLN A 66 -6.27 2.07 36.29
N ASP A 67 -5.04 2.61 36.25
CA ASP A 67 -4.63 3.60 35.24
C ASP A 67 -4.49 2.97 33.85
N LEU A 68 -4.02 1.72 33.80
CA LEU A 68 -3.92 0.93 32.58
C LEU A 68 -5.29 0.55 32.04
N GLU A 69 -6.23 0.21 32.93
CA GLU A 69 -7.61 -0.12 32.58
C GLU A 69 -8.37 1.12 32.09
N ALA A 70 -8.23 2.27 32.75
CA ALA A 70 -8.80 3.54 32.30
C ALA A 70 -8.26 3.96 30.92
N ALA A 71 -6.96 3.75 30.66
CA ALA A 71 -6.37 4.01 29.34
C ALA A 71 -6.89 3.04 28.27
N ALA A 72 -7.15 1.77 28.62
CA ALA A 72 -7.72 0.77 27.73
C ALA A 72 -9.20 1.07 27.39
N GLU A 73 -9.99 1.50 28.37
CA GLU A 73 -11.38 1.93 28.17
C GLU A 73 -11.46 3.16 27.27
N LYS A 74 -10.62 4.17 27.50
CA LYS A 74 -10.58 5.36 26.66
C LYS A 74 -10.20 5.04 25.20
N LYS A 75 -9.34 4.05 24.98
CA LYS A 75 -9.00 3.53 23.64
C LYS A 75 -10.18 2.75 23.02
N ARG A 76 -10.90 1.94 23.80
CA ARG A 76 -12.10 1.22 23.34
C ARG A 76 -13.21 2.19 22.93
N ALA A 77 -13.52 3.18 23.78
CA ALA A 77 -14.51 4.22 23.50
C ALA A 77 -14.16 5.04 22.24
N ARG A 78 -12.89 5.39 22.03
CA ARG A 78 -12.44 6.10 20.82
C ARG A 78 -12.61 5.25 19.54
N LYS A 79 -12.39 3.93 19.64
CA LYS A 79 -12.56 3.00 18.51
C LYS A 79 -14.03 2.80 18.18
N GLU A 80 -14.89 2.78 19.19
CA GLU A 80 -16.34 2.65 19.04
C GLU A 80 -16.96 3.90 18.41
N ASN A 81 -16.60 5.10 18.89
CA ASN A 81 -17.01 6.36 18.26
C ASN A 81 -16.55 6.48 16.80
N LYS A 82 -15.36 5.98 16.47
CA LYS A 82 -14.86 5.96 15.08
C LYS A 82 -15.68 4.99 14.19
N LYS A 83 -16.14 3.86 14.74
CA LYS A 83 -17.02 2.92 14.04
C LYS A 83 -18.43 3.49 13.87
N ALA A 84 -19.00 4.10 14.91
CA ALA A 84 -20.30 4.74 14.87
C ALA A 84 -20.34 5.87 13.82
N LYS A 85 -19.29 6.71 13.77
CA LYS A 85 -19.18 7.78 12.76
C LYS A 85 -19.06 7.24 11.33
N LYS A 86 -18.43 6.07 11.15
CA LYS A 86 -18.34 5.38 9.85
C LYS A 86 -19.67 4.73 9.44
N ASN A 87 -20.48 4.26 10.39
CA ASN A 87 -21.77 3.64 10.13
C ASN A 87 -22.87 4.69 9.83
N ALA A 88 -22.89 5.80 10.57
CA ALA A 88 -23.81 6.92 10.33
C ALA A 88 -23.61 7.56 8.94
N GLN A 89 -22.39 7.50 8.39
CA GLN A 89 -22.11 7.95 7.03
C GLN A 89 -22.57 6.97 5.94
N ARG A 90 -22.89 5.72 6.31
CA ARG A 90 -23.38 4.67 5.41
C ARG A 90 -24.91 4.66 5.33
N GLU A 91 -25.61 5.13 6.35
CA GLU A 91 -27.09 5.12 6.43
C GLU A 91 -27.76 6.32 5.70
N GLN A 92 -27.02 7.35 5.29
CA GLN A 92 -27.58 8.48 4.51
C GLN A 92 -27.63 8.26 2.99
N LYS A 93 -27.29 7.06 2.49
CA LYS A 93 -27.36 6.76 1.04
C LYS A 93 -28.16 5.47 0.80
N SER A 94 -29.47 5.60 0.71
CA SER A 94 -30.37 4.62 0.08
C SER A 94 -31.42 5.35 -0.74
N PRO A 95 -31.80 4.80 -1.89
CA PRO A 95 -33.20 4.39 -2.03
C PRO A 95 -33.40 2.99 -2.66
N SER A 96 -34.61 2.48 -2.43
CA SER A 96 -35.26 1.21 -2.84
C SER A 96 -36.40 1.53 -3.85
N PRO A 97 -37.28 0.62 -4.36
CA PRO A 97 -37.24 -0.80 -4.82
C PRO A 97 -37.94 -1.04 -6.21
N GLU A 98 -38.17 -2.34 -6.58
CA GLU A 98 -39.10 -2.95 -7.59
C GLU A 98 -38.46 -3.44 -8.94
N THR A 99 -38.71 -4.62 -9.56
CA THR A 99 -39.70 -5.73 -9.47
C THR A 99 -39.26 -6.98 -10.31
N LYS A 100 -39.64 -8.22 -9.86
CA LYS A 100 -39.94 -9.56 -10.50
C LYS A 100 -39.43 -9.93 -11.93
N SER A 101 -39.19 -11.18 -12.39
CA SER A 101 -39.53 -12.58 -12.02
C SER A 101 -38.81 -13.59 -12.98
N GLN A 102 -38.44 -14.79 -12.47
CA GLN A 102 -38.49 -16.17 -13.06
C GLN A 102 -37.69 -16.50 -14.37
N GLU A 103 -36.94 -17.61 -14.59
CA GLU A 103 -37.17 -19.06 -14.34
C GLU A 103 -35.84 -19.91 -14.44
N LYS A 104 -35.86 -21.14 -13.89
CA LYS A 104 -34.80 -22.17 -13.58
C LYS A 104 -34.63 -23.18 -14.78
N PRO A 105 -33.58 -24.02 -15.00
CA PRO A 105 -32.94 -24.91 -14.01
C PRO A 105 -31.42 -25.19 -13.97
N GLN A 106 -31.04 -25.72 -12.79
CA GLN A 106 -29.69 -25.96 -12.21
C GLN A 106 -29.04 -27.30 -12.65
N PRO A 107 -27.79 -27.62 -12.22
CA PRO A 107 -27.58 -28.19 -10.87
C PRO A 107 -26.44 -27.54 -10.03
N THR A 108 -26.75 -27.25 -8.75
CA THR A 108 -25.94 -27.36 -7.48
C THR A 108 -24.46 -26.94 -7.46
N SER A 109 -23.88 -26.26 -6.45
CA SER A 109 -24.22 -25.81 -5.08
C SER A 109 -22.91 -25.13 -4.57
N VAL A 110 -22.83 -23.86 -4.12
CA VAL A 110 -23.13 -23.35 -2.76
C VAL A 110 -23.20 -21.79 -2.83
N GLN A 111 -24.19 -21.19 -2.17
CA GLN A 111 -24.55 -19.75 -2.04
C GLN A 111 -23.68 -19.07 -0.94
N SER A 112 -23.46 -17.75 -0.75
CA SER A 112 -24.23 -16.53 -1.07
C SER A 112 -23.40 -15.23 -0.79
N GLU A 113 -23.67 -14.16 -1.55
CA GLU A 113 -23.77 -12.73 -1.13
C GLU A 113 -22.53 -11.86 -0.80
N ASP A 114 -21.85 -11.36 -1.84
CA ASP A 114 -21.54 -9.92 -2.01
C ASP A 114 -21.10 -9.73 -3.48
N ASP A 115 -21.87 -8.93 -4.21
CA ASP A 115 -21.79 -8.70 -5.66
C ASP A 115 -20.39 -8.24 -6.10
N VAL A 116 -19.61 -9.16 -6.68
CA VAL A 116 -18.43 -8.84 -7.46
C VAL A 116 -18.66 -9.46 -8.82
N PRO A 117 -19.01 -8.68 -9.85
CA PRO A 117 -19.47 -9.23 -11.11
C PRO A 117 -18.32 -10.01 -11.74
N GLU A 118 -18.65 -11.18 -12.26
CA GLU A 118 -17.72 -12.08 -12.93
C GLU A 118 -16.98 -11.33 -14.06
N VAL A 119 -15.70 -11.06 -13.81
CA VAL A 119 -14.86 -10.27 -14.71
C VAL A 119 -14.23 -11.19 -15.72
N THR A 120 -14.87 -11.36 -16.87
CA THR A 120 -14.19 -11.93 -18.04
C THR A 120 -13.27 -10.88 -18.66
N GLU A 121 -12.05 -11.27 -19.06
CA GLU A 121 -11.02 -10.39 -19.65
C GLU A 121 -11.58 -9.52 -20.81
N SER A 122 -12.56 -10.03 -21.56
CA SER A 122 -13.24 -9.30 -22.64
C SER A 122 -14.07 -8.09 -22.19
N THR A 123 -14.61 -8.12 -20.97
CA THR A 123 -15.45 -7.03 -20.42
C THR A 123 -14.58 -5.90 -19.87
N VAL A 124 -13.41 -6.23 -19.31
CA VAL A 124 -12.45 -5.24 -18.82
C VAL A 124 -11.83 -4.47 -19.99
N ALA A 125 -11.56 -5.14 -21.11
CA ALA A 125 -10.94 -4.52 -22.28
C ALA A 125 -11.81 -3.43 -22.93
N SER A 126 -13.12 -3.53 -22.80
CA SER A 126 -14.10 -2.59 -23.40
C SER A 126 -14.51 -1.44 -22.47
N LEU A 127 -14.07 -1.46 -21.21
CA LEU A 127 -14.39 -0.45 -20.20
C LEU A 127 -13.38 0.72 -20.21
N SER A 128 -13.87 1.92 -19.86
CA SER A 128 -13.03 3.11 -19.74
C SER A 128 -12.05 3.00 -18.56
N ASP A 129 -10.91 3.69 -18.62
CA ASP A 129 -9.88 3.57 -17.59
C ASP A 129 -10.33 4.02 -16.19
N GLU A 130 -11.27 4.97 -16.11
CA GLU A 130 -11.92 5.35 -14.85
C GLU A 130 -12.75 4.21 -14.28
N THR A 131 -13.58 3.55 -15.10
CA THR A 131 -14.38 2.43 -14.63
C THR A 131 -13.53 1.24 -14.20
N LYS A 132 -12.41 0.96 -14.90
CA LYS A 132 -11.43 -0.07 -14.47
C LYS A 132 -10.84 0.24 -13.10
N LYS A 133 -10.51 1.51 -12.83
CA LYS A 133 -9.94 1.93 -11.54
C LYS A 133 -10.93 1.76 -10.40
N ASP A 134 -12.17 2.20 -10.59
CA ASP A 134 -13.24 2.02 -9.60
C ASP A 134 -13.54 0.55 -9.35
N TYR A 135 -13.54 -0.23 -10.44
CA TYR A 135 -13.76 -1.66 -10.38
C TYR A 135 -12.63 -2.40 -9.62
N ALA A 136 -11.37 -2.08 -9.92
CA ALA A 136 -10.21 -2.58 -9.18
C ALA A 136 -10.26 -2.19 -7.68
N ALA A 137 -10.75 -0.99 -7.36
CA ALA A 137 -10.92 -0.56 -5.98
C ALA A 137 -12.00 -1.36 -5.23
N LYS A 138 -13.11 -1.70 -5.90
CA LYS A 138 -14.16 -2.58 -5.34
C LYS A 138 -13.63 -3.99 -5.11
N LEU A 139 -12.95 -4.58 -6.09
CA LEU A 139 -12.31 -5.90 -5.95
C LEU A 139 -11.30 -5.93 -4.81
N LYS A 140 -10.48 -4.88 -4.67
CA LYS A 140 -9.55 -4.75 -3.54
C LYS A 140 -10.29 -4.77 -2.20
N ALA A 141 -11.40 -4.05 -2.08
CA ALA A 141 -12.19 -4.00 -0.86
C ALA A 141 -12.79 -5.38 -0.53
N ALA A 142 -13.31 -6.08 -1.53
CA ALA A 142 -13.79 -7.46 -1.40
C ALA A 142 -12.67 -8.43 -1.00
N GLY A 143 -11.51 -8.35 -1.66
CA GLY A 143 -10.33 -9.17 -1.33
C GLY A 143 -9.82 -8.92 0.09
N ASN A 144 -9.82 -7.67 0.55
CA ASN A 144 -9.46 -7.34 1.94
C ASN A 144 -10.46 -7.93 2.95
N LYS A 145 -11.76 -7.97 2.61
CA LYS A 145 -12.81 -8.60 3.44
C LYS A 145 -12.60 -10.11 3.53
N ALA A 146 -12.33 -10.77 2.39
CA ALA A 146 -12.02 -12.20 2.33
C ALA A 146 -10.75 -12.53 3.13
N TYR A 147 -9.67 -11.75 2.95
CA TYR A 147 -8.43 -11.90 3.73
C TYR A 147 -8.66 -11.76 5.24
N GLY A 148 -9.46 -10.77 5.65
CA GLY A 148 -9.84 -10.59 7.06
C GLY A 148 -10.66 -11.76 7.62
N SER A 149 -11.38 -12.47 6.76
CA SER A 149 -12.14 -13.68 7.10
C SER A 149 -11.28 -14.96 7.03
N LYS A 150 -9.97 -14.83 6.76
CA LYS A 150 -9.00 -15.93 6.52
C LYS A 150 -9.33 -16.80 5.31
N ASP A 151 -10.20 -16.33 4.43
CA ASP A 151 -10.46 -16.98 3.14
C ASP A 151 -9.43 -16.50 2.12
N TYR A 152 -8.24 -17.11 2.18
CA TYR A 152 -7.10 -16.70 1.37
C TYR A 152 -7.27 -17.06 -0.11
N ASN A 153 -7.89 -18.20 -0.42
CA ASN A 153 -8.14 -18.61 -1.80
C ASN A 153 -9.06 -17.60 -2.51
N ARG A 154 -10.17 -17.23 -1.88
CA ARG A 154 -11.08 -16.22 -2.43
C ARG A 154 -10.41 -14.85 -2.57
N ALA A 155 -9.59 -14.46 -1.59
CA ALA A 155 -8.84 -13.22 -1.66
C ALA A 155 -7.84 -13.20 -2.85
N ILE A 156 -7.17 -14.32 -3.11
CA ILE A 156 -6.24 -14.48 -4.24
C ILE A 156 -6.95 -14.27 -5.57
N GLU A 157 -8.12 -14.88 -5.76
CA GLU A 157 -8.95 -14.70 -6.96
C GLU A 157 -9.33 -13.23 -7.15
N LEU A 158 -9.83 -12.58 -6.11
CA LEU A 158 -10.28 -11.19 -6.16
C LEU A 158 -9.13 -10.21 -6.46
N TYR A 159 -7.95 -10.45 -5.88
CA TYR A 159 -6.76 -9.65 -6.23
C TYR A 159 -6.26 -9.96 -7.63
N GLY A 160 -6.38 -11.20 -8.11
CA GLY A 160 -6.08 -11.58 -9.49
C GLY A 160 -6.97 -10.83 -10.49
N GLN A 161 -8.27 -10.77 -10.25
CA GLN A 161 -9.20 -9.98 -11.05
C GLN A 161 -8.88 -8.48 -11.00
N ALA A 162 -8.39 -7.98 -9.86
CA ALA A 162 -8.03 -6.56 -9.72
C ALA A 162 -6.80 -6.23 -10.56
N LEU A 163 -5.85 -7.16 -10.65
CA LEU A 163 -4.65 -7.07 -11.49
C LEU A 163 -4.98 -7.04 -12.98
N LEU A 164 -6.02 -7.76 -13.42
CA LEU A 164 -6.51 -7.68 -14.81
C LEU A 164 -7.04 -6.28 -15.16
N CYS A 165 -7.65 -5.60 -14.20
CA CYS A 165 -8.18 -4.25 -14.40
C CYS A 165 -7.09 -3.19 -14.35
N LYS A 166 -6.18 -3.30 -13.37
CA LYS A 166 -5.07 -2.39 -13.17
C LYS A 166 -3.89 -3.12 -12.55
N ALA A 167 -2.76 -3.13 -13.26
CA ALA A 167 -1.49 -3.53 -12.67
C ALA A 167 -1.07 -2.49 -11.61
N ASP A 168 -1.11 -2.89 -10.33
CA ASP A 168 -0.74 -2.06 -9.20
C ASP A 168 0.11 -2.90 -8.22
N PRO A 169 1.27 -2.41 -7.75
CA PRO A 169 2.11 -3.12 -6.79
C PRO A 169 1.35 -3.51 -5.52
N VAL A 170 0.33 -2.73 -5.12
CA VAL A 170 -0.49 -3.01 -3.95
C VAL A 170 -1.26 -4.33 -4.10
N PHE A 171 -1.80 -4.63 -5.29
CA PHE A 171 -2.56 -5.87 -5.51
C PHE A 171 -1.65 -7.10 -5.48
N TYR A 172 -0.47 -7.00 -6.10
CA TYR A 172 0.55 -8.05 -6.02
C TYR A 172 0.98 -8.31 -4.57
N SER A 173 1.29 -7.28 -3.78
CA SER A 173 1.67 -7.47 -2.37
C SER A 173 0.54 -8.01 -1.50
N ASN A 174 -0.72 -7.65 -1.80
CA ASN A 174 -1.88 -8.19 -1.10
C ASN A 174 -2.13 -9.66 -1.44
N ARG A 175 -1.94 -10.06 -2.71
CA ARG A 175 -2.00 -11.48 -3.13
C ARG A 175 -0.85 -12.28 -2.52
N ALA A 176 0.37 -11.74 -2.50
CA ALA A 176 1.52 -12.31 -1.79
C ALA A 176 1.25 -12.48 -0.28
N ALA A 177 0.49 -11.58 0.34
CA ALA A 177 0.08 -11.73 1.74
C ALA A 177 -0.76 -12.99 1.99
N CYS A 178 -1.61 -13.35 1.02
CA CYS A 178 -2.44 -14.54 1.08
C CYS A 178 -1.59 -15.80 0.91
N TRP A 179 -0.67 -15.80 -0.06
CA TRP A 179 0.27 -16.90 -0.25
C TRP A 179 1.17 -17.15 0.95
N ASN A 180 1.67 -16.08 1.58
CA ASN A 180 2.47 -16.16 2.80
C ASN A 180 1.66 -16.81 3.94
N ALA A 181 0.38 -16.43 4.09
CA ALA A 181 -0.51 -17.05 5.07
C ALA A 181 -0.81 -18.54 4.80
N MET A 182 -0.67 -18.99 3.55
CA MET A 182 -0.77 -20.39 3.13
C MET A 182 0.59 -21.11 3.06
N SER A 183 1.68 -20.43 3.45
CA SER A 183 3.06 -20.94 3.39
C SER A 183 3.51 -21.37 1.98
N ASN A 184 2.96 -20.75 0.94
CA ASN A 184 3.40 -20.96 -0.44
C ASN A 184 4.45 -19.91 -0.84
N TRP A 185 5.71 -20.17 -0.48
CA TRP A 185 6.81 -19.22 -0.61
C TRP A 185 7.19 -18.90 -2.06
N GLU A 186 7.09 -19.89 -2.95
CA GLU A 186 7.38 -19.72 -4.39
C GLU A 186 6.49 -18.64 -5.02
N ARG A 187 5.18 -18.71 -4.73
CA ARG A 187 4.21 -17.71 -5.21
C ARG A 187 4.38 -16.35 -4.53
N VAL A 188 4.82 -16.30 -3.27
CA VAL A 188 5.15 -15.03 -2.60
C VAL A 188 6.31 -14.34 -3.33
N ILE A 189 7.36 -15.08 -3.70
CA ILE A 189 8.51 -14.51 -4.41
C ILE A 189 8.10 -14.01 -5.79
N GLU A 190 7.26 -14.76 -6.52
CA GLU A 190 6.73 -14.35 -7.82
C GLU A 190 5.96 -13.02 -7.73
N ASP A 191 4.97 -12.95 -6.84
CA ASP A 191 4.13 -11.75 -6.67
C ASP A 191 4.92 -10.55 -6.13
N THR A 192 5.81 -10.78 -5.16
CA THR A 192 6.63 -9.68 -4.62
C THR A 192 7.66 -9.19 -5.62
N THR A 193 8.19 -10.06 -6.49
CA THR A 193 9.08 -9.65 -7.59
C THR A 193 8.31 -8.80 -8.60
N ALA A 194 7.10 -9.20 -8.98
CA ALA A 194 6.25 -8.38 -9.85
C ALA A 194 5.92 -7.01 -9.22
N ALA A 195 5.66 -6.97 -7.90
CA ALA A 195 5.43 -5.72 -7.19
C ALA A 195 6.66 -4.80 -7.17
N VAL A 196 7.85 -5.36 -6.90
CA VAL A 196 9.12 -4.60 -6.85
C VAL A 196 9.54 -4.12 -8.24
N ASN A 197 9.21 -4.86 -9.30
CA ASN A 197 9.45 -4.42 -10.67
C ASN A 197 8.59 -3.20 -11.05
N LEU A 198 7.41 -3.05 -10.43
CA LEU A 198 6.54 -1.87 -10.63
C LEU A 198 6.92 -0.71 -9.71
N ASP A 199 7.22 -1.00 -8.45
CA ASP A 199 7.64 -0.03 -7.44
C ASP A 199 8.79 -0.61 -6.61
N PRO A 200 10.05 -0.27 -6.95
CA PRO A 200 11.22 -0.77 -6.25
C PRO A 200 11.30 -0.37 -4.77
N GLU A 201 10.65 0.73 -4.38
CA GLU A 201 10.65 1.24 -3.02
C GLU A 201 9.47 0.70 -2.20
N TYR A 202 8.70 -0.25 -2.74
CA TYR A 202 7.53 -0.77 -2.04
C TYR A 202 7.89 -1.68 -0.87
N VAL A 203 8.13 -1.06 0.28
CA VAL A 203 8.61 -1.69 1.53
C VAL A 203 7.79 -2.91 1.94
N LYS A 204 6.47 -2.90 1.71
CA LYS A 204 5.61 -4.06 2.05
C LYS A 204 5.92 -5.28 1.20
N ALA A 205 6.20 -5.12 -0.08
CA ALA A 205 6.59 -6.24 -0.94
C ALA A 205 7.99 -6.74 -0.57
N LEU A 206 8.94 -5.84 -0.33
CA LEU A 206 10.30 -6.19 0.11
C LEU A 206 10.28 -6.99 1.43
N ASN A 207 9.53 -6.53 2.43
CA ASN A 207 9.40 -7.25 3.69
C ASN A 207 8.78 -8.63 3.52
N ARG A 208 7.73 -8.76 2.69
CA ARG A 208 7.10 -10.06 2.42
C ARG A 208 8.05 -11.02 1.71
N ARG A 209 8.87 -10.51 0.79
CA ARG A 209 9.89 -11.29 0.09
C ARG A 209 10.99 -11.76 1.04
N ALA A 210 11.42 -10.92 1.98
CA ALA A 210 12.39 -11.30 2.99
C ALA A 210 11.87 -12.36 3.97
N HIS A 211 10.55 -12.47 4.12
CA HIS A 211 9.90 -13.48 4.94
C HIS A 211 9.65 -14.82 4.23
N ALA A 212 9.80 -14.86 2.89
CA ALA A 212 9.59 -16.05 2.08
C ALA A 212 10.91 -16.79 1.84
#